data_AF-A0A2H5ZB32-F1
#
_entry.id   AF-A0A2H5ZB32-F1
#
_cell.length_a   1.000
_cell.length_b   1.000
_cell.length_c   1.000
_cell.angle_alpha   90.00
_cell.angle_beta   90.00
_cell.angle_gamma   90.00
#
_symmetry.space_group_name_H-M   'P 1'
#
loop_
_entity.id
_entity.type
_entity.pdbx_description
1 polymer ?
#
loop_
_entity_poly.entity_id
_entity_poly.type
_entity_poly.pdbx_seq_one_letter_code
_entity_poly.pdbx_strand_id
1 'polypeptide(L)'
;MSKSVTAPYTAARFTVVLPTGLFLLVFVAIWLGIPALLSLRWNIPGWLALLTLPPAVVAGFATAVVSYGPLLGLAEGKRGELVLDGDRLCWRRGRRWREVDFSRAHRVAVAAGRSGLGKAHANITIFPLVEILHLHGISRDEVLRHIPAPYFVSEVAPTSTEGLWGFELRADDPAGGDFVRSLLDTIWRNRARNALFRLYERYPWDRRPEPSFRCIRFIETKDMAPEDRAFIARLSESFIDDLADSSVRVTPDYLVGWVYRSWKSTWSGQPDCYCVMPLGYVSAEVSLPRPDWKPFVVGQLLMESAAALGGSSRSYGPSLQHRRYLYVTGPGEGGERLELAFDWYEPTDERWGEAEVFVRFVQHARLRARG
;
A
#
# COMPACT_ATOMS: atom_id res chain seq x y z
N MET A 1 23.42 14.00 23.65
CA MET A 1 23.99 15.05 22.77
C MET A 1 22.94 15.38 21.73
N SER A 2 22.59 16.66 21.61
CA SER A 2 21.66 17.13 20.57
C SER A 2 22.41 17.26 19.24
N LYS A 3 21.81 16.79 18.14
CA LYS A 3 22.34 16.94 16.77
C LYS A 3 21.42 17.85 15.98
N SER A 4 21.97 18.79 15.23
CA SER A 4 21.18 19.70 14.39
C SER A 4 21.74 19.78 12.98
N VAL A 5 20.87 19.79 11.98
CA VAL A 5 21.23 19.98 10.58
C VAL A 5 20.23 20.91 9.89
N THR A 6 20.74 21.76 9.00
CA THR A 6 19.90 22.56 8.11
C THR A 6 19.88 21.90 6.75
N ALA A 7 18.70 21.47 6.31
CA ALA A 7 18.53 20.72 5.07
C ALA A 7 17.61 21.47 4.09
N PRO A 8 17.84 21.35 2.78
CA PRO A 8 16.85 21.71 1.78
C PRO A 8 15.51 21.00 2.05
N TYR A 9 14.42 21.66 1.68
CA TYR A 9 13.07 21.15 1.90
C TYR A 9 12.20 21.33 0.67
N THR A 10 11.78 20.22 0.07
CA THR A 10 10.81 20.19 -1.02
C THR A 10 9.41 20.16 -0.42
N ALA A 11 8.57 21.15 -0.73
CA ALA A 11 7.24 21.27 -0.12
C ALA A 11 6.12 20.63 -0.95
N ALA A 12 5.20 19.92 -0.28
CA ALA A 12 4.01 19.28 -0.87
C ALA A 12 3.19 20.21 -1.78
N ARG A 13 3.19 21.52 -1.49
CA ARG A 13 2.49 22.51 -2.31
C ARG A 13 3.01 22.60 -3.74
N PHE A 14 4.30 22.35 -3.95
CA PHE A 14 4.93 22.41 -5.27
C PHE A 14 4.89 21.07 -5.99
N THR A 15 4.83 19.95 -5.26
CA THR A 15 4.81 18.60 -5.84
C THR A 15 3.39 18.12 -6.17
N VAL A 16 2.37 18.57 -5.43
CA VAL A 16 0.98 18.09 -5.60
C VAL A 16 0.01 19.26 -5.78
N VAL A 17 -0.07 20.19 -4.82
CA VAL A 17 -1.16 21.17 -4.77
C VAL A 17 -1.19 22.11 -5.98
N LEU A 18 -0.04 22.72 -6.33
CA LEU A 18 0.04 23.67 -7.45
C LEU A 18 -0.12 22.97 -8.81
N PRO A 19 0.55 21.84 -9.11
CA PRO A 19 0.29 21.10 -10.35
C PRO A 19 -1.17 20.70 -10.51
N THR A 20 -1.82 20.16 -9.46
CA THR A 20 -3.23 19.80 -9.49
C THR A 20 -4.12 21.04 -9.64
N GLY A 21 -3.83 22.12 -8.93
CA GLY A 21 -4.58 23.37 -9.03
C GLY A 21 -4.51 24.00 -10.43
N LEU A 22 -3.34 23.94 -11.06
CA LEU A 22 -3.12 24.46 -12.41
C LEU A 22 -3.77 23.57 -13.48
N PHE A 23 -3.75 22.24 -13.31
CA PHE A 23 -4.56 21.32 -14.10
C PHE A 23 -6.04 21.69 -14.03
N LEU A 24 -6.59 21.81 -12.81
CA LEU A 24 -8.01 22.10 -12.59
C LEU A 24 -8.39 23.47 -13.17
N LEU A 25 -7.53 24.48 -13.01
CA LEU A 25 -7.76 25.82 -13.54
C LEU A 25 -7.86 25.80 -15.07
N VAL A 26 -6.92 25.16 -15.76
CA VAL A 26 -6.93 25.06 -17.23
C VAL A 26 -8.12 24.21 -17.70
N PHE A 27 -8.37 23.09 -17.04
CA PHE A 27 -9.49 22.21 -17.34
C PHE A 27 -10.82 22.97 -17.26
N VAL A 28 -11.07 23.65 -16.13
CA VAL A 28 -12.30 24.43 -15.92
C VAL A 28 -12.39 25.60 -16.91
N ALA A 29 -11.29 26.30 -17.17
CA ALA A 29 -11.27 27.42 -18.12
C ALA A 29 -11.64 26.99 -19.55
N ILE A 30 -11.18 25.81 -19.99
CA ILE A 30 -11.49 25.29 -21.33
C ILE A 30 -12.91 24.70 -21.34
N TRP A 31 -13.23 23.85 -20.36
CA TRP A 31 -14.49 23.11 -20.34
C TRP A 31 -15.71 23.98 -20.08
N LEU A 32 -15.62 24.98 -19.20
CA LEU A 32 -16.71 25.93 -18.96
C LEU A 32 -16.56 27.21 -19.77
N GLY A 33 -15.34 27.73 -19.91
CA GLY A 33 -15.11 29.04 -20.52
C GLY A 33 -15.36 29.05 -22.03
N ILE A 34 -14.94 28.02 -22.77
CA ILE A 34 -15.17 27.98 -24.23
C ILE A 34 -16.66 27.85 -24.55
N PRO A 35 -17.43 26.91 -23.96
CA PRO A 35 -18.86 26.85 -24.20
C PRO A 35 -19.59 28.14 -23.78
N ALA A 36 -19.27 28.72 -22.62
CA ALA A 36 -19.88 29.96 -22.17
C ALA A 36 -19.62 31.13 -23.14
N LEU A 37 -18.38 31.27 -23.64
CA LEU A 37 -18.02 32.30 -24.62
C LEU A 37 -18.73 32.10 -25.95
N LEU A 38 -18.87 30.86 -26.40
CA LEU A 38 -19.57 30.56 -27.64
C LEU A 38 -21.08 30.74 -27.50
N SER A 39 -21.66 30.40 -26.34
CA SER A 39 -23.07 30.61 -26.02
C SER A 39 -23.49 32.09 -26.00
N LEU A 40 -22.56 33.01 -25.75
CA LEU A 40 -22.81 34.46 -25.86
C LEU A 40 -23.06 34.92 -27.30
N ARG A 41 -22.58 34.19 -28.30
CA ARG A 41 -22.71 34.55 -29.72
C ARG A 41 -23.62 33.62 -30.51
N TRP A 42 -23.66 32.34 -30.14
CA TRP A 42 -24.38 31.29 -30.85
C TRP A 42 -25.19 30.46 -29.85
N ASN A 43 -26.41 30.09 -30.20
CA ASN A 43 -27.23 29.20 -29.37
C ASN A 43 -26.73 27.76 -29.51
N ILE A 44 -25.63 27.44 -28.82
CA ILE A 44 -24.97 26.14 -28.93
C ILE A 44 -25.72 25.09 -28.10
N PRO A 45 -26.13 23.96 -28.71
CA PRO A 45 -26.63 22.79 -27.99
C PRO A 45 -25.66 22.29 -26.92
N GLY A 46 -26.19 21.97 -25.72
CA GLY A 46 -25.37 21.52 -24.58
C GLY A 46 -24.49 20.29 -24.85
N TRP A 47 -24.85 19.42 -25.80
CA TRP A 47 -24.02 18.26 -26.16
C TRP A 47 -22.70 18.66 -26.85
N LEU A 48 -22.64 19.80 -27.54
CA LEU A 48 -21.40 20.29 -28.14
C LEU A 48 -20.39 20.74 -27.08
N ALA A 49 -20.85 21.14 -25.89
CA ALA A 49 -19.95 21.43 -24.77
C ALA A 49 -19.18 20.18 -24.32
N LEU A 50 -19.74 18.97 -24.49
CA LEU A 50 -19.05 17.71 -24.17
C LEU A 50 -17.83 17.47 -25.08
N LEU A 51 -17.81 18.02 -26.30
CA LEU A 51 -16.65 17.92 -27.19
C LEU A 51 -15.43 18.71 -26.69
N THR A 52 -15.63 19.68 -25.79
CA THR A 52 -14.52 20.43 -25.17
C THR A 52 -13.83 19.64 -24.06
N LEU A 53 -14.41 18.52 -23.62
CA LEU A 53 -13.93 17.74 -22.48
C LEU A 53 -12.58 17.04 -22.77
N PRO A 54 -12.40 16.28 -23.87
CA PRO A 54 -11.09 15.71 -24.21
C PRO A 54 -9.96 16.76 -24.38
N PRO A 55 -10.13 17.86 -25.14
CA PRO A 55 -9.07 18.87 -25.25
C PRO A 55 -8.82 19.61 -23.94
N ALA A 56 -9.82 19.80 -23.06
CA ALA A 56 -9.61 20.36 -21.73
C ALA A 56 -8.72 19.47 -20.85
N VAL A 57 -8.95 18.14 -20.87
CA VAL A 57 -8.10 17.19 -20.12
C VAL A 57 -6.68 17.19 -20.67
N VAL A 58 -6.51 17.10 -21.99
CA VAL A 58 -5.19 17.08 -22.62
C VAL A 58 -4.42 18.37 -22.33
N ALA A 59 -5.05 19.53 -22.50
CA ALA A 59 -4.43 20.82 -22.23
C ALA A 59 -4.09 21.00 -20.75
N GLY A 60 -4.99 20.63 -19.84
CA GLY A 60 -4.74 20.66 -18.40
C GLY A 60 -3.53 19.79 -18.04
N PHE A 61 -3.49 18.56 -18.56
CA PHE A 61 -2.40 17.62 -18.30
C PHE A 61 -1.06 18.12 -18.86
N ALA A 62 -1.04 18.58 -20.11
CA ALA A 62 0.15 19.15 -20.73
C ALA A 62 0.69 20.34 -19.94
N THR A 63 -0.20 21.23 -19.46
CA THR A 63 0.20 22.39 -18.66
C THR A 63 0.76 21.96 -17.30
N ALA A 64 0.17 20.95 -16.65
CA ALA A 64 0.68 20.38 -15.41
C ALA A 64 2.08 19.76 -15.58
N VAL A 65 2.30 19.00 -16.65
CA VAL A 65 3.61 18.40 -16.96
C VAL A 65 4.67 19.47 -17.24
N VAL A 66 4.36 20.45 -18.09
CA VAL A 66 5.31 21.52 -18.47
C VAL A 66 5.64 22.42 -17.28
N SER A 67 4.66 22.71 -16.42
CA SER A 67 4.86 23.54 -15.23
C SER A 67 5.56 22.81 -14.08
N TYR A 68 5.63 21.47 -14.11
CA TYR A 68 6.16 20.67 -13.00
C TYR A 68 7.64 20.98 -12.70
N GLY A 69 8.50 20.95 -13.71
CA GLY A 69 9.93 21.27 -13.56
C GLY A 69 10.19 22.66 -12.96
N PRO A 70 9.59 23.73 -13.52
CA PRO A 70 9.66 25.07 -12.94
C PRO A 70 9.14 25.16 -11.50
N LEU A 71 8.04 24.48 -11.17
CA LEU A 71 7.48 24.46 -9.81
C LEU A 71 8.40 23.76 -8.81
N LEU A 72 9.08 22.68 -9.23
CA LEU A 72 10.12 22.03 -8.44
C LEU A 72 11.33 22.95 -8.25
N GLY A 73 11.78 23.64 -9.30
CA GLY A 73 12.85 24.65 -9.19
C GLY A 73 12.53 25.79 -8.22
N LEU A 74 11.25 26.16 -8.06
CA LEU A 74 10.80 27.13 -7.04
C LEU A 74 10.72 26.54 -5.62
N ALA A 75 10.66 25.21 -5.51
CA ALA A 75 10.75 24.51 -4.23
C ALA A 75 12.21 24.39 -3.77
N GLU A 76 13.14 24.20 -4.71
CA GLU A 76 14.59 24.22 -4.50
C GLU A 76 15.01 25.60 -3.95
N GLY A 77 15.45 25.64 -2.69
CA GLY A 77 15.92 26.88 -2.05
C GLY A 77 15.27 27.18 -0.70
N LYS A 78 14.16 26.51 -0.36
CA LYS A 78 13.69 26.51 1.02
C LYS A 78 14.57 25.60 1.85
N ARG A 79 15.02 26.11 2.99
CA ARG A 79 15.71 25.33 4.01
C ARG A 79 14.82 25.17 5.22
N GLY A 80 14.95 24.04 5.88
CA GLY A 80 14.39 23.82 7.20
C GLY A 80 15.46 23.29 8.14
N GLU A 81 15.14 23.34 9.43
CA GLU A 81 16.03 22.88 10.48
C GLU A 81 15.49 21.58 11.04
N LEU A 82 16.39 20.63 11.26
CA LEU A 82 16.15 19.35 11.90
C LEU A 82 17.02 19.30 13.15
N VAL A 83 16.43 18.95 14.28
CA VAL A 83 17.11 18.82 15.57
C VAL A 83 16.70 17.49 16.18
N LEU A 84 17.67 16.64 16.49
CA LEU A 84 17.49 15.40 17.21
C LEU A 84 18.04 15.58 18.62
N ASP A 85 17.16 15.67 19.60
CA ASP A 85 17.49 15.82 21.01
C ASP A 85 17.05 14.58 21.79
N GLY A 86 18.02 13.69 22.06
CA GLY A 86 17.75 12.40 22.68
C GLY A 86 16.80 11.55 21.81
N ASP A 87 15.62 11.25 22.35
CA ASP A 87 14.57 10.50 21.65
C ASP A 87 13.54 11.41 20.94
N ARG A 88 13.80 12.72 20.84
CA ARG A 88 12.89 13.67 20.19
C ARG A 88 13.48 14.19 18.89
N LEU A 89 12.70 14.11 17.82
CA LEU A 89 12.99 14.77 16.57
C LEU A 89 12.11 16.00 16.44
N CYS A 90 12.74 17.16 16.42
CA CYS A 90 12.11 18.46 16.20
C CYS A 90 12.48 18.96 14.80
N TRP A 91 11.51 19.55 14.11
CA TRP A 91 11.77 20.17 12.82
C TRP A 91 11.04 21.49 12.65
N ARG A 92 11.66 22.38 11.87
CA ARG A 92 11.12 23.70 11.56
C ARG A 92 11.12 23.93 10.05
N ARG A 93 9.95 24.30 9.55
CA ARG A 93 9.76 24.83 8.19
C ARG A 93 9.13 26.21 8.28
N GLY A 94 9.90 27.25 7.96
CA GLY A 94 9.47 28.63 8.18
C GLY A 94 9.43 28.95 9.68
N ARG A 95 8.28 29.39 10.21
CA ARG A 95 8.17 29.89 11.61
C ARG A 95 7.70 28.86 12.64
N ARG A 96 7.13 27.73 12.21
CA ARG A 96 6.51 26.77 13.14
C ARG A 96 7.44 25.58 13.38
N TRP A 97 7.68 25.29 14.65
CA TRP A 97 8.29 24.04 15.10
C TRP A 97 7.24 22.93 15.17
N ARG A 98 7.69 21.72 14.89
CA ARG A 98 6.97 20.46 15.04
C ARG A 98 7.91 19.47 15.71
N GLU A 99 7.34 18.49 16.39
CA GLU A 99 8.12 17.48 17.08
C GLU A 99 7.44 16.11 17.03
N VAL A 100 8.26 15.07 17.15
CA VAL A 100 7.86 13.70 17.47
C VAL A 100 8.76 13.17 18.57
N ASP A 101 8.16 12.60 19.60
CA ASP A 101 8.86 11.97 20.72
C ASP A 101 8.81 10.44 20.54
N PHE A 102 9.94 9.84 20.19
CA PHE A 102 10.04 8.40 19.95
C PHE A 102 9.92 7.57 21.23
N SER A 103 10.11 8.16 22.42
CA SER A 103 9.89 7.46 23.69
C SER A 103 8.42 7.13 23.96
N ARG A 104 7.50 7.78 23.23
CA ARG A 104 6.04 7.57 23.30
C ARG A 104 5.56 6.76 22.10
N ALA A 105 4.29 6.35 22.14
CA ALA A 105 3.65 5.69 21.01
C ALA A 105 3.72 6.58 19.77
N HIS A 106 4.32 6.06 18.71
CA HIS A 106 4.55 6.78 17.46
C HIS A 106 4.39 5.86 16.25
N ARG A 107 4.43 6.44 15.05
CA ARG A 107 4.32 5.69 13.80
C ARG A 107 5.35 6.22 12.81
N VAL A 108 6.37 5.41 12.54
CA VAL A 108 7.46 5.73 11.61
C VAL A 108 7.72 4.57 10.68
N ALA A 109 7.76 4.85 9.37
CA ALA A 109 8.16 3.91 8.35
C ALA A 109 9.58 4.24 7.85
N VAL A 110 10.33 3.20 7.51
CA VAL A 110 11.67 3.34 6.90
C VAL A 110 11.68 2.56 5.61
N ALA A 111 12.16 3.17 4.53
CA ALA A 111 12.50 2.49 3.30
C ALA A 111 13.95 2.75 2.94
N ALA A 112 14.62 1.75 2.37
CA ALA A 112 15.98 1.87 1.88
C ALA A 112 16.21 0.89 0.74
N GLY A 113 16.75 1.38 -0.37
CA GLY A 113 17.01 0.58 -1.55
C GLY A 113 17.31 1.44 -2.76
N ARG A 114 16.92 0.97 -3.94
CA ARG A 114 17.03 1.76 -5.17
C ARG A 114 15.79 2.63 -5.32
N SER A 115 15.97 3.90 -5.64
CA SER A 115 14.89 4.74 -6.16
C SER A 115 14.44 4.24 -7.53
N GLY A 116 13.33 4.75 -8.07
CA GLY A 116 12.92 4.45 -9.44
C GLY A 116 13.93 4.95 -10.49
N LEU A 117 14.79 5.90 -10.13
CA LEU A 117 15.97 6.33 -10.90
C LEU A 117 17.20 5.42 -10.73
N GLY A 118 17.08 4.30 -10.00
CA GLY A 118 18.14 3.31 -9.81
C GLY A 118 19.25 3.72 -8.84
N LYS A 119 19.11 4.86 -8.14
CA LYS A 119 20.12 5.39 -7.20
C LYS A 119 19.87 4.87 -5.78
N ALA A 120 20.94 4.70 -5.01
CA ALA A 120 20.83 4.34 -3.59
C ALA A 120 20.16 5.47 -2.80
N HIS A 121 19.10 5.14 -2.08
CA HIS A 121 18.27 6.10 -1.38
C HIS A 121 17.59 5.45 -0.17
N ALA A 122 17.35 6.24 0.87
CA ALA A 122 16.48 5.87 1.97
C ALA A 122 15.51 7.01 2.30
N ASN A 123 14.33 6.66 2.80
CA ASN A 123 13.40 7.61 3.35
C ASN A 123 12.93 7.18 4.75
N ILE A 124 12.69 8.17 5.59
CA ILE A 124 12.09 8.01 6.92
C ILE A 124 10.81 8.83 6.91
N THR A 125 9.67 8.15 7.01
CA THR A 125 8.34 8.79 6.97
C THR A 125 7.74 8.81 8.37
N ILE A 126 7.39 10.01 8.83
CA ILE A 126 6.85 10.27 10.17
C ILE A 126 5.35 10.58 10.06
N PHE A 127 4.51 9.73 10.66
CA PHE A 127 3.06 9.89 10.71
C PHE A 127 2.61 10.52 12.03
N PRO A 128 1.43 11.20 12.08
CA PRO A 128 0.47 11.44 11.00
C PRO A 128 0.78 12.71 10.17
N LEU A 129 1.85 13.44 10.50
CA LEU A 129 2.20 14.68 9.82
C LEU A 129 2.68 14.48 8.38
N VAL A 130 3.00 13.23 8.02
CA VAL A 130 3.55 12.76 6.74
C VAL A 130 4.75 13.62 6.35
N GLU A 131 5.68 13.77 7.29
CA GLU A 131 6.98 14.39 7.01
C GLU A 131 7.95 13.30 6.60
N ILE A 132 8.68 13.53 5.51
CA ILE A 132 9.63 12.56 4.97
C ILE A 132 11.03 13.17 5.04
N LEU A 133 11.98 12.39 5.55
CA LEU A 133 13.41 12.70 5.47
C LEU A 133 14.01 11.80 4.42
N HIS A 134 14.48 12.38 3.34
CA HIS A 134 15.16 11.73 2.22
C HIS A 134 16.66 11.73 2.48
N LEU A 135 17.29 10.56 2.34
CA LEU A 135 18.73 10.43 2.43
C LEU A 135 19.28 9.87 1.12
N HIS A 136 19.93 10.74 0.35
CA HIS A 136 20.54 10.41 -0.93
C HIS A 136 21.88 9.72 -0.74
N GLY A 137 22.12 8.64 -1.48
CA GLY A 137 23.40 7.95 -1.54
C GLY A 137 23.66 6.93 -0.44
N ILE A 138 22.74 6.76 0.53
CA ILE A 138 22.87 5.70 1.53
C ILE A 138 22.47 4.34 0.95
N SER A 139 23.26 3.32 1.23
CA SER A 139 22.94 1.94 0.84
C SER A 139 21.92 1.31 1.78
N ARG A 140 21.15 0.34 1.27
CA ARG A 140 20.25 -0.47 2.12
C ARG A 140 21.01 -1.17 3.22
N ASP A 141 22.17 -1.74 2.92
CA ASP A 141 23.01 -2.44 3.90
C ASP A 141 23.45 -1.52 5.04
N GLU A 142 23.72 -0.24 4.74
CA GLU A 142 24.02 0.75 5.77
C GLU A 142 22.81 1.03 6.67
N VAL A 143 21.61 1.19 6.11
CA VAL A 143 20.39 1.32 6.93
C VAL A 143 20.16 0.08 7.79
N LEU A 144 20.39 -1.12 7.25
CA LEU A 144 20.21 -2.38 7.96
C LEU A 144 21.22 -2.61 9.09
N ARG A 145 22.39 -1.94 9.07
CA ARG A 145 23.31 -1.92 10.22
C ARG A 145 22.71 -1.21 11.43
N HIS A 146 21.85 -0.21 11.22
CA HIS A 146 21.16 0.53 12.28
C HIS A 146 19.80 -0.07 12.63
N ILE A 147 19.10 -0.63 11.64
CA ILE A 147 17.80 -1.30 11.79
C ILE A 147 17.93 -2.72 11.26
N PRO A 148 18.36 -3.70 12.08
CA PRO A 148 18.56 -5.10 11.69
C PRO A 148 17.22 -5.85 11.56
N ALA A 149 16.27 -5.28 10.81
CA ALA A 149 14.95 -5.83 10.53
C ALA A 149 14.65 -5.65 9.03
N PRO A 150 15.15 -6.55 8.16
CA PRO A 150 15.13 -6.33 6.71
C PRO A 150 13.72 -6.19 6.15
N TYR A 151 12.73 -6.91 6.65
CA TYR A 151 11.36 -6.84 6.13
C TYR A 151 10.52 -5.71 6.75
N PHE A 152 11.01 -5.09 7.83
CA PHE A 152 10.48 -3.82 8.32
C PHE A 152 10.93 -2.66 7.43
N VAL A 153 12.18 -2.69 6.94
CA VAL A 153 12.71 -1.68 6.03
C VAL A 153 12.24 -1.96 4.60
N SER A 154 11.32 -1.14 4.08
CA SER A 154 10.81 -1.25 2.71
C SER A 154 11.94 -1.15 1.68
N GLU A 155 11.87 -1.90 0.58
CA GLU A 155 12.91 -1.93 -0.46
C GLU A 155 12.81 -0.77 -1.46
N VAL A 156 11.62 -0.19 -1.60
CA VAL A 156 11.38 0.94 -2.50
C VAL A 156 11.40 2.22 -1.70
N ALA A 157 12.36 3.09 -2.01
CA ALA A 157 12.52 4.40 -1.40
C ALA A 157 12.45 5.48 -2.49
N PRO A 158 11.24 5.97 -2.84
CA PRO A 158 11.11 7.00 -3.86
C PRO A 158 11.78 8.31 -3.40
N THR A 159 12.35 9.05 -4.34
CA THR A 159 12.94 10.37 -4.08
C THR A 159 11.91 11.48 -4.20
N SER A 160 12.30 12.70 -3.84
CA SER A 160 11.45 13.86 -4.03
C SER A 160 11.19 14.24 -5.48
N THR A 161 12.16 13.99 -6.37
CA THR A 161 11.99 14.14 -7.82
C THR A 161 10.95 13.18 -8.39
N GLU A 162 10.62 12.11 -7.66
CA GLU A 162 9.57 11.14 -8.00
C GLU A 162 8.21 11.52 -7.38
N GLY A 163 8.08 12.74 -6.85
CA GLY A 163 6.82 13.34 -6.41
C GLY A 163 6.62 13.39 -4.90
N LEU A 164 7.57 12.92 -4.10
CA LEU A 164 7.50 13.03 -2.65
C LEU A 164 8.02 14.39 -2.16
N TRP A 165 7.40 14.94 -1.12
CA TRP A 165 7.93 16.12 -0.43
C TRP A 165 8.79 15.67 0.75
N GLY A 166 9.60 16.56 1.32
CA GLY A 166 10.41 16.23 2.48
C GLY A 166 11.70 17.03 2.61
N PHE A 167 12.46 16.71 3.66
CA PHE A 167 13.81 17.20 3.88
C PHE A 167 14.79 16.39 3.06
N GLU A 168 15.73 17.07 2.39
CA GLU A 168 16.75 16.44 1.56
C GLU A 168 18.08 16.42 2.30
N LEU A 169 18.59 15.23 2.59
CA LEU A 169 19.90 15.03 3.20
C LEU A 169 20.75 14.17 2.26
N ARG A 170 22.07 14.31 2.35
CA ARG A 170 22.98 13.46 1.58
C ARG A 170 23.88 12.69 2.52
N ALA A 171 24.15 11.44 2.19
CA ALA A 171 25.00 10.56 3.01
C ALA A 171 26.48 10.97 2.94
N ASP A 172 26.89 11.69 1.89
CA ASP A 172 28.26 12.20 1.72
C ASP A 172 28.53 13.48 2.52
N ASP A 173 27.50 14.19 2.97
CA ASP A 173 27.62 15.29 3.93
C ASP A 173 27.77 14.73 5.35
N PRO A 174 28.91 14.92 6.05
CA PRO A 174 29.14 14.35 7.37
C PRO A 174 28.04 14.72 8.38
N ALA A 175 27.56 15.97 8.35
CA ALA A 175 26.54 16.43 9.28
C ALA A 175 25.19 15.76 9.01
N GLY A 176 24.77 15.72 7.74
CA GLY A 176 23.53 15.07 7.32
C GLY A 176 23.55 13.55 7.52
N GLY A 177 24.63 12.89 7.14
CA GLY A 177 24.81 11.45 7.33
C GLY A 177 24.78 11.05 8.81
N ASP A 178 25.56 11.73 9.66
CA ASP A 178 25.60 11.43 11.09
C ASP A 178 24.29 11.75 11.82
N PHE A 179 23.54 12.74 11.34
CA PHE A 179 22.20 13.04 11.84
C PHE A 179 21.25 11.88 11.57
N VAL A 180 21.18 11.40 10.31
CA VAL A 180 20.26 10.32 9.93
C VAL A 180 20.63 9.00 10.59
N ARG A 181 21.91 8.65 10.66
CA ARG A 181 22.37 7.44 11.38
C ARG A 181 21.91 7.45 12.84
N SER A 182 22.07 8.57 13.54
CA SER A 182 21.57 8.70 14.91
C SER A 182 20.05 8.67 15.00
N LEU A 183 19.34 9.21 14.01
CA LEU A 183 17.89 9.09 13.95
C LEU A 183 17.45 7.64 13.78
N LEU A 184 18.10 6.87 12.89
CA LEU A 184 17.85 5.43 12.70
C LEU A 184 18.10 4.66 14.01
N ASP A 185 19.22 4.93 14.70
CA ASP A 185 19.53 4.33 16.01
C ASP A 185 18.45 4.64 17.05
N THR A 186 17.98 5.89 17.10
CA THR A 186 16.92 6.32 18.02
C THR A 186 15.58 5.64 17.69
N ILE A 187 15.21 5.55 16.41
CA ILE A 187 14.01 4.80 15.96
C ILE A 187 14.13 3.33 16.37
N TRP A 188 15.29 2.71 16.16
CA TRP A 188 15.51 1.31 16.50
C TRP A 188 15.48 1.04 18.00
N ARG A 189 16.09 1.92 18.80
CA ARG A 189 16.08 1.84 20.27
C ARG A 189 14.65 1.88 20.81
N ASN A 190 13.79 2.71 20.20
CA ASN A 190 12.41 2.90 20.60
C ASN A 190 11.39 2.07 19.80
N ARG A 191 11.84 1.06 19.04
CA ARG A 191 11.00 0.27 18.12
C ARG A 191 9.76 -0.36 18.77
N ALA A 192 9.84 -0.75 20.04
CA ALA A 192 8.70 -1.32 20.78
C ALA A 192 7.53 -0.34 20.94
N ARG A 193 7.77 0.98 20.79
CA ARG A 193 6.74 2.04 20.81
C ARG A 193 6.28 2.42 19.40
N ASN A 194 6.95 1.95 18.35
CA ASN A 194 6.55 2.18 16.97
C ASN A 194 5.40 1.23 16.59
N ALA A 195 4.24 1.78 16.27
CA ALA A 195 3.08 1.00 15.84
C ALA A 195 3.38 0.11 14.62
N LEU A 196 4.13 0.60 13.62
CA LEU A 196 4.45 -0.19 12.42
C LEU A 196 5.42 -1.33 12.73
N PHE A 197 6.36 -1.13 13.66
CA PHE A 197 7.27 -2.19 14.06
C PHE A 197 6.55 -3.29 14.85
N ARG A 198 5.60 -2.93 15.71
CA ARG A 198 4.75 -3.92 16.41
C ARG A 198 3.91 -4.75 15.45
N LEU A 199 3.35 -4.13 14.39
CA LEU A 199 2.65 -4.87 13.33
C LEU A 199 3.61 -5.85 12.64
N TYR A 200 4.81 -5.39 12.30
CA TYR A 200 5.87 -6.22 11.72
C TYR A 200 6.24 -7.42 12.62
N GLU A 201 6.41 -7.20 13.93
CA GLU A 201 6.87 -8.22 14.89
C GLU A 201 5.90 -9.39 15.06
N ARG A 202 4.62 -9.23 14.72
CA ARG A 202 3.63 -10.32 14.77
C ARG A 202 3.88 -11.42 13.74
N TYR A 203 4.52 -11.09 12.63
CA TYR A 203 4.74 -12.03 11.54
C TYR A 203 6.07 -12.77 11.73
N PRO A 204 6.10 -14.11 11.57
CA PRO A 204 7.31 -14.91 11.78
C PRO A 204 8.21 -14.88 10.54
N TRP A 205 8.79 -13.71 10.22
CA TRP A 205 9.55 -13.49 8.97
C TRP A 205 10.70 -14.46 8.73
N ASP A 206 11.37 -14.90 9.80
CA ASP A 206 12.54 -15.78 9.72
C ASP A 206 12.17 -17.27 9.71
N ARG A 207 10.90 -17.61 9.96
CA ARG A 207 10.42 -18.99 9.95
C ARG A 207 10.13 -19.42 8.50
N ARG A 208 10.69 -20.57 8.10
CA ARG A 208 10.26 -21.22 6.86
C ARG A 208 8.85 -21.80 7.07
N PRO A 209 7.90 -21.57 6.14
CA PRO A 209 6.59 -22.19 6.23
C PRO A 209 6.70 -23.71 6.05
N GLU A 210 5.98 -24.47 6.87
CA GLU A 210 5.95 -25.94 6.87
C GLU A 210 4.51 -26.46 6.72
N PRO A 211 3.85 -26.20 5.58
CA PRO A 211 2.52 -26.74 5.34
C PRO A 211 2.59 -28.26 5.11
N SER A 212 1.58 -28.99 5.60
CA SER A 212 1.43 -30.44 5.46
C SER A 212 1.11 -30.88 4.02
N PHE A 213 0.68 -29.94 3.17
CA PHE A 213 0.43 -30.14 1.75
C PHE A 213 0.93 -28.95 0.93
N ARG A 214 1.13 -29.16 -0.37
CA ARG A 214 1.78 -28.20 -1.27
C ARG A 214 0.85 -27.57 -2.31
N CYS A 215 -0.41 -27.99 -2.33
CA CYS A 215 -1.46 -27.52 -3.21
C CYS A 215 -2.57 -26.78 -2.45
N ILE A 216 -3.29 -25.91 -3.13
CA ILE A 216 -4.48 -25.27 -2.59
C ILE A 216 -5.58 -26.32 -2.46
N ARG A 217 -6.16 -26.45 -1.26
CA ARG A 217 -7.25 -27.38 -0.97
C ARG A 217 -8.55 -26.62 -0.72
N PHE A 218 -9.64 -27.14 -1.28
CA PHE A 218 -11.00 -26.69 -0.99
C PHE A 218 -11.66 -27.71 -0.08
N ILE A 219 -12.05 -27.28 1.11
CA ILE A 219 -12.70 -28.12 2.11
C ILE A 219 -14.15 -27.68 2.20
N GLU A 220 -15.08 -28.49 1.69
CA GLU A 220 -16.51 -28.19 1.76
C GLU A 220 -17.03 -28.39 3.19
N THR A 221 -17.78 -27.42 3.69
CA THR A 221 -18.25 -27.43 5.08
C THR A 221 -19.34 -28.48 5.32
N LYS A 222 -20.16 -28.76 4.30
CA LYS A 222 -21.29 -29.70 4.39
C LYS A 222 -20.83 -31.14 4.60
N ASP A 223 -19.76 -31.53 3.91
CA ASP A 223 -19.25 -32.91 3.85
C ASP A 223 -17.85 -33.02 4.49
N MET A 224 -17.53 -32.11 5.43
CA MET A 224 -16.23 -32.00 6.06
C MET A 224 -15.90 -33.23 6.92
N ALA A 225 -14.83 -33.93 6.57
CA ALA A 225 -14.30 -35.03 7.36
C ALA A 225 -13.88 -34.56 8.77
N PRO A 226 -13.93 -35.43 9.81
CA PRO A 226 -13.52 -35.07 11.16
C PRO A 226 -12.09 -34.51 11.25
N GLU A 227 -11.18 -35.03 10.42
CA GLU A 227 -9.78 -34.58 10.34
C GLU A 227 -9.66 -33.16 9.79
N ASP A 228 -10.39 -32.86 8.71
CA ASP A 228 -10.44 -31.52 8.12
C ASP A 228 -11.06 -30.50 9.09
N ARG A 229 -12.09 -30.91 9.85
CA ARG A 229 -12.69 -30.07 10.89
C ARG A 229 -11.69 -29.74 11.99
N ALA A 230 -10.96 -30.74 12.48
CA ALA A 230 -9.90 -30.53 13.47
C ALA A 230 -8.77 -29.66 12.93
N PHE A 231 -8.43 -29.81 11.64
CA PHE A 231 -7.43 -28.99 10.97
C PHE A 231 -7.85 -27.52 10.87
N ILE A 232 -9.05 -27.23 10.39
CA ILE A 232 -9.59 -25.86 10.32
C ILE A 232 -9.69 -25.21 11.70
N ALA A 233 -10.11 -25.96 12.73
CA ALA A 233 -10.14 -25.46 14.10
C ALA A 233 -8.76 -25.02 14.58
N ARG A 234 -7.72 -25.85 14.36
CA ARG A 234 -6.33 -25.50 14.70
C ARG A 234 -5.82 -24.27 13.94
N LEU A 235 -6.14 -24.15 12.66
CA LEU A 235 -5.77 -22.97 11.87
C LEU A 235 -6.41 -21.70 12.44
N SER A 236 -7.67 -21.79 12.89
CA SER A 236 -8.40 -20.65 13.44
C SER A 236 -7.81 -20.11 14.74
N GLU A 237 -7.16 -20.97 15.52
CA GLU A 237 -6.40 -20.59 16.73
C GLU A 237 -4.99 -20.05 16.42
N SER A 238 -4.52 -20.22 15.18
CA SER A 238 -3.15 -19.93 14.76
C SER A 238 -3.01 -18.68 13.89
N PHE A 239 -4.06 -17.85 13.79
CA PHE A 239 -4.00 -16.61 13.02
C PHE A 239 -3.04 -15.61 13.70
N ILE A 240 -2.17 -14.99 12.89
CA ILE A 240 -1.14 -14.05 13.35
C ILE A 240 -1.47 -12.59 13.04
N ASP A 241 -2.56 -12.37 12.32
CA ASP A 241 -3.07 -11.04 11.93
C ASP A 241 -4.37 -10.70 12.70
N ASP A 242 -4.73 -9.43 12.76
CA ASP A 242 -5.95 -8.90 13.39
C ASP A 242 -7.04 -8.53 12.37
N LEU A 243 -6.93 -8.98 11.11
CA LEU A 243 -7.84 -8.69 10.00
C LEU A 243 -9.14 -9.53 10.08
N ALA A 244 -9.79 -9.55 11.24
CA ALA A 244 -10.95 -10.40 11.52
C ALA A 244 -12.17 -10.19 10.61
N ASP A 245 -12.25 -9.04 9.94
CA ASP A 245 -13.27 -8.68 8.96
C ASP A 245 -12.90 -9.04 7.52
N SER A 246 -11.69 -9.59 7.28
CA SER A 246 -11.25 -10.02 5.96
C SER A 246 -11.86 -11.37 5.57
N SER A 247 -12.02 -11.58 4.27
CA SER A 247 -12.38 -12.89 3.67
C SER A 247 -11.21 -13.87 3.62
N VAL A 248 -10.01 -13.45 4.04
CA VAL A 248 -8.82 -14.29 4.08
C VAL A 248 -7.91 -13.87 5.24
N ARG A 249 -7.41 -14.85 5.99
CA ARG A 249 -6.48 -14.66 7.11
C ARG A 249 -5.21 -15.44 6.89
N VAL A 250 -4.19 -15.14 7.68
CA VAL A 250 -2.89 -15.79 7.59
C VAL A 250 -2.49 -16.44 8.90
N THR A 251 -1.97 -17.65 8.78
CA THR A 251 -1.24 -18.39 9.79
C THR A 251 0.23 -18.46 9.38
N PRO A 252 1.14 -18.95 10.23
CA PRO A 252 2.54 -19.11 9.84
C PRO A 252 2.77 -20.01 8.61
N ASP A 253 1.83 -20.93 8.32
CA ASP A 253 2.00 -21.98 7.32
C ASP A 253 0.97 -21.92 6.18
N TYR A 254 -0.16 -21.22 6.37
CA TYR A 254 -1.28 -21.17 5.41
C TYR A 254 -1.97 -19.81 5.35
N LEU A 255 -2.49 -19.48 4.17
CA LEU A 255 -3.62 -18.56 4.04
C LEU A 255 -4.92 -19.37 4.11
N VAL A 256 -5.91 -18.81 4.79
CA VAL A 256 -7.23 -19.43 4.98
C VAL A 256 -8.28 -18.46 4.51
N GLY A 257 -8.93 -18.79 3.39
CA GLY A 257 -10.01 -18.02 2.81
C GLY A 257 -11.38 -18.67 3.03
N TRP A 258 -12.43 -17.87 3.09
CA TRP A 258 -13.80 -18.34 3.30
C TRP A 258 -14.70 -18.05 2.12
N VAL A 259 -15.37 -19.09 1.62
CA VAL A 259 -16.27 -18.98 0.47
C VAL A 259 -17.72 -19.06 0.93
N TYR A 260 -18.46 -17.98 0.69
CA TYR A 260 -19.91 -17.89 0.89
C TYR A 260 -20.60 -17.87 -0.48
N ARG A 261 -21.15 -19.01 -0.91
CA ARG A 261 -21.91 -19.21 -2.14
C ARG A 261 -23.42 -19.19 -1.93
N SER A 262 -23.90 -19.51 -0.72
CA SER A 262 -25.33 -19.66 -0.42
C SER A 262 -25.89 -18.54 0.46
N TRP A 263 -27.18 -18.27 0.33
CA TRP A 263 -27.91 -17.39 1.27
C TRP A 263 -27.78 -17.89 2.71
N LYS A 264 -27.84 -19.21 2.89
CA LYS A 264 -27.77 -19.84 4.21
C LYS A 264 -26.40 -19.63 4.86
N SER A 265 -25.30 -19.79 4.12
CA SER A 265 -23.95 -19.57 4.65
C SER A 265 -23.72 -18.12 5.03
N THR A 266 -24.20 -17.19 4.21
CA THR A 266 -24.05 -15.75 4.48
C THR A 266 -24.82 -15.32 5.74
N TRP A 267 -26.05 -15.82 5.92
CA TRP A 267 -26.87 -15.49 7.10
C TRP A 267 -26.40 -16.20 8.38
N SER A 268 -25.89 -17.43 8.26
CA SER A 268 -25.39 -18.20 9.41
C SER A 268 -23.98 -17.80 9.83
N GLY A 269 -23.24 -17.07 8.99
CA GLY A 269 -21.82 -16.79 9.16
C GLY A 269 -20.90 -17.99 8.92
N GLN A 270 -21.47 -19.17 8.66
CA GLN A 270 -20.71 -20.39 8.38
C GLN A 270 -20.43 -20.50 6.87
N PRO A 271 -19.15 -20.55 6.44
CA PRO A 271 -18.80 -20.62 5.02
C PRO A 271 -19.26 -21.93 4.39
N ASP A 272 -19.57 -21.92 3.09
CA ASP A 272 -19.85 -23.16 2.34
C ASP A 272 -18.56 -23.97 2.11
N CYS A 273 -17.42 -23.28 1.99
CA CYS A 273 -16.12 -23.91 1.75
C CYS A 273 -14.98 -23.08 2.36
N TYR A 274 -13.96 -23.76 2.88
CA TYR A 274 -12.68 -23.17 3.25
C TYR A 274 -11.68 -23.39 2.12
N CYS A 275 -11.00 -22.33 1.71
CA CYS A 275 -9.88 -22.40 0.79
C CYS A 275 -8.58 -22.31 1.60
N VAL A 276 -7.86 -23.43 1.72
CA VAL A 276 -6.60 -23.49 2.46
C VAL A 276 -5.43 -23.49 1.47
N MET A 277 -4.58 -22.49 1.60
CA MET A 277 -3.55 -22.14 0.62
C MET A 277 -2.18 -22.22 1.30
N PRO A 278 -1.32 -23.18 0.94
CA PRO A 278 -0.06 -23.42 1.64
C PRO A 278 0.98 -22.33 1.34
N LEU A 279 1.44 -21.63 2.38
CA LEU A 279 2.51 -20.64 2.26
C LEU A 279 3.79 -21.32 1.74
N GLY A 280 4.58 -20.60 0.96
CA GLY A 280 5.70 -21.18 0.23
C GLY A 280 5.36 -21.59 -1.20
N TYR A 281 4.12 -22.05 -1.45
CA TYR A 281 3.67 -22.55 -2.75
C TYR A 281 2.71 -21.59 -3.46
N VAL A 282 2.12 -20.66 -2.72
CA VAL A 282 1.23 -19.62 -3.27
C VAL A 282 1.92 -18.25 -3.39
N SER A 283 1.38 -17.40 -4.24
CA SER A 283 1.77 -15.99 -4.41
C SER A 283 0.57 -15.11 -4.17
N ALA A 284 0.75 -13.96 -3.51
CA ALA A 284 -0.29 -12.96 -3.34
C ALA A 284 0.13 -11.60 -3.88
N GLU A 285 -0.81 -10.87 -4.48
CA GLU A 285 -0.65 -9.47 -4.88
C GLU A 285 -1.98 -8.72 -4.71
N VAL A 286 -1.91 -7.42 -4.49
CA VAL A 286 -3.10 -6.56 -4.46
C VAL A 286 -3.26 -5.94 -5.85
N SER A 287 -4.41 -6.14 -6.48
CA SER A 287 -4.65 -5.62 -7.83
C SER A 287 -6.11 -5.24 -8.02
N LEU A 288 -6.35 -4.28 -8.90
CA LEU A 288 -7.67 -4.06 -9.49
C LEU A 288 -7.98 -5.22 -10.44
N PRO A 289 -9.27 -5.47 -10.75
CA PRO A 289 -9.66 -6.45 -11.75
C PRO A 289 -8.89 -6.29 -13.05
N ARG A 290 -8.32 -7.38 -13.58
CA ARG A 290 -7.72 -7.37 -14.93
C ARG A 290 -8.67 -7.99 -15.95
N PRO A 291 -8.65 -7.54 -17.21
CA PRO A 291 -9.58 -7.99 -18.24
C PRO A 291 -9.49 -9.49 -18.57
N ASP A 292 -8.33 -10.11 -18.34
CA ASP A 292 -8.01 -11.51 -18.64
C ASP A 292 -8.19 -12.45 -17.45
N TRP A 293 -8.58 -11.93 -16.28
CA TRP A 293 -8.82 -12.76 -15.12
C TRP A 293 -9.97 -13.73 -15.35
N LYS A 294 -9.75 -15.00 -14.99
CA LYS A 294 -10.80 -16.00 -14.78
C LYS A 294 -10.83 -16.38 -13.30
N PRO A 295 -10.94 -15.42 -12.37
CA PRO A 295 -10.70 -15.72 -10.98
C PRO A 295 -11.91 -16.44 -10.40
N PHE A 296 -11.66 -17.38 -9.50
CA PHE A 296 -12.69 -17.80 -8.58
C PHE A 296 -12.79 -16.71 -7.49
N VAL A 297 -13.81 -15.85 -7.58
CA VAL A 297 -14.03 -14.74 -6.63
C VAL A 297 -14.62 -15.29 -5.34
N VAL A 298 -13.91 -15.04 -4.24
CA VAL A 298 -14.27 -15.49 -2.91
C VAL A 298 -14.61 -14.26 -2.06
N GLY A 299 -15.91 -14.02 -1.85
CA GLY A 299 -16.39 -12.91 -1.01
C GLY A 299 -17.62 -12.15 -1.52
N GLN A 300 -18.02 -12.32 -2.77
CA GLN A 300 -19.24 -11.71 -3.31
C GLN A 300 -20.10 -12.72 -4.07
N LEU A 301 -21.02 -13.36 -3.36
CA LEU A 301 -22.06 -14.15 -4.01
C LEU A 301 -23.39 -13.95 -3.30
N LEU A 302 -23.88 -12.70 -3.29
CA LEU A 302 -25.27 -12.43 -2.94
C LEU A 302 -25.94 -11.24 -3.66
N MET A 303 -25.23 -10.15 -3.96
CA MET A 303 -25.90 -9.01 -4.62
C MET A 303 -26.29 -9.31 -6.08
N GLU A 304 -25.52 -10.11 -6.82
CA GLU A 304 -25.88 -10.43 -8.21
C GLU A 304 -26.95 -11.51 -8.33
N SER A 305 -27.07 -12.42 -7.36
CA SER A 305 -28.17 -13.41 -7.34
C SER A 305 -29.53 -12.78 -7.06
N ALA A 306 -29.58 -11.64 -6.37
CA ALA A 306 -30.82 -10.86 -6.22
C ALA A 306 -31.21 -10.14 -7.53
N ALA A 307 -30.22 -9.68 -8.32
CA ALA A 307 -30.47 -9.15 -9.67
C ALA A 307 -30.84 -10.26 -10.68
N ALA A 308 -30.37 -11.49 -10.48
CA ALA A 308 -30.68 -12.65 -11.32
C ALA A 308 -32.12 -13.18 -11.15
N LEU A 309 -32.81 -12.83 -10.07
CA LEU A 309 -34.27 -13.04 -9.94
C LEU A 309 -35.08 -12.22 -10.96
N GLY A 310 -34.43 -11.27 -11.67
CA GLY A 310 -34.98 -10.54 -12.81
C GLY A 310 -34.76 -11.20 -14.18
N GLY A 311 -34.37 -12.47 -14.25
CA GLY A 311 -34.44 -13.25 -15.50
C GLY A 311 -33.29 -13.00 -16.49
N SER A 312 -32.03 -13.05 -16.04
CA SER A 312 -30.92 -13.30 -16.97
C SER A 312 -29.88 -14.24 -16.34
N SER A 313 -29.88 -15.50 -16.78
CA SER A 313 -28.80 -16.44 -16.51
C SER A 313 -27.60 -16.05 -17.39
N ARG A 314 -26.64 -15.32 -16.85
CA ARG A 314 -25.31 -15.25 -17.46
C ARG A 314 -24.44 -16.38 -16.92
N SER A 315 -23.86 -17.18 -17.82
CA SER A 315 -22.92 -18.28 -17.52
C SER A 315 -21.52 -17.81 -17.07
N TYR A 316 -21.40 -16.60 -16.52
CA TYR A 316 -20.13 -16.03 -16.06
C TYR A 316 -20.26 -15.69 -14.58
N GLY A 317 -19.22 -15.99 -13.80
CA GLY A 317 -19.15 -15.72 -12.36
C GLY A 317 -19.35 -14.24 -12.01
N PRO A 318 -19.36 -13.89 -10.70
CA PRO A 318 -19.74 -12.56 -10.25
C PRO A 318 -18.90 -11.48 -10.94
N SER A 319 -19.54 -10.40 -11.40
CA SER A 319 -18.80 -9.33 -12.08
C SER A 319 -17.84 -8.67 -11.10
N LEU A 320 -16.56 -8.62 -11.47
CA LEU A 320 -15.52 -7.98 -10.68
C LEU A 320 -15.84 -6.48 -10.55
N GLN A 321 -16.00 -6.00 -9.32
CA GLN A 321 -16.26 -4.59 -9.04
C GLN A 321 -14.97 -3.78 -9.14
N HIS A 322 -15.07 -2.46 -9.37
CA HIS A 322 -13.92 -1.56 -9.40
C HIS A 322 -13.37 -1.29 -7.99
N ARG A 323 -12.87 -2.33 -7.33
CA ARG A 323 -12.26 -2.31 -6.00
C ARG A 323 -11.00 -3.16 -5.97
N ARG A 324 -10.16 -3.01 -4.96
CA ARG A 324 -8.96 -3.83 -4.79
C ARG A 324 -9.30 -5.25 -4.32
N TYR A 325 -8.60 -6.21 -4.92
CA TYR A 325 -8.66 -7.61 -4.54
C TYR A 325 -7.28 -8.12 -4.15
N LEU A 326 -7.24 -9.04 -3.18
CA LEU A 326 -6.08 -9.89 -2.93
C LEU A 326 -6.14 -11.04 -3.92
N TYR A 327 -5.28 -10.99 -4.91
CA TYR A 327 -5.16 -12.01 -5.94
C TYR A 327 -4.11 -13.04 -5.51
N VAL A 328 -4.53 -14.29 -5.36
CA VAL A 328 -3.69 -15.40 -4.93
C VAL A 328 -3.57 -16.43 -6.06
N THR A 329 -2.34 -16.88 -6.34
CA THR A 329 -2.10 -17.95 -7.33
C THR A 329 -1.24 -19.06 -6.75
N GLY A 330 -1.54 -20.30 -7.12
CA GLY A 330 -0.81 -21.48 -6.64
C GLY A 330 -1.24 -22.77 -7.34
N PRO A 331 -0.59 -23.90 -7.05
CA PRO A 331 -0.97 -25.19 -7.60
C PRO A 331 -2.25 -25.72 -6.93
N GLY A 332 -3.19 -26.26 -7.69
CA GLY A 332 -4.34 -27.02 -7.20
C GLY A 332 -4.01 -28.50 -6.99
N GLU A 333 -4.98 -29.27 -6.47
CA GLU A 333 -4.81 -30.70 -6.20
C GLU A 333 -4.55 -31.53 -7.47
N GLY A 334 -5.10 -31.12 -8.62
CA GLY A 334 -4.85 -31.76 -9.92
C GLY A 334 -3.58 -31.28 -10.63
N GLY A 335 -2.79 -30.42 -10.00
CA GLY A 335 -1.57 -29.83 -10.58
C GLY A 335 -1.81 -28.64 -11.50
N GLU A 336 -3.07 -28.29 -11.78
CA GLU A 336 -3.44 -27.06 -12.46
C GLU A 336 -3.05 -25.83 -11.64
N ARG A 337 -2.82 -24.70 -12.32
CA ARG A 337 -2.62 -23.43 -11.62
C ARG A 337 -3.99 -22.82 -11.31
N LEU A 338 -4.24 -22.58 -10.03
CA LEU A 338 -5.44 -21.93 -9.54
C LEU A 338 -5.19 -20.43 -9.32
N GLU A 339 -6.24 -19.66 -9.57
CA GLU A 339 -6.29 -18.20 -9.43
C GLU A 339 -7.51 -17.82 -8.60
N LEU A 340 -7.26 -17.15 -7.48
CA LEU A 340 -8.26 -16.78 -6.48
C LEU A 340 -8.23 -15.28 -6.26
N ALA A 341 -9.40 -14.67 -6.10
CA ALA A 341 -9.51 -13.25 -5.77
C ALA A 341 -10.38 -13.09 -4.52
N PHE A 342 -9.84 -12.41 -3.51
CA PHE A 342 -10.55 -12.07 -2.29
C PHE A 342 -10.76 -10.58 -2.21
N ASP A 343 -11.90 -10.14 -1.69
CA ASP A 343 -12.12 -8.73 -1.37
C ASP A 343 -11.03 -8.23 -0.43
N TRP A 344 -10.51 -7.05 -0.71
CA TRP A 344 -9.36 -6.52 0.02
C TRP A 344 -9.53 -5.06 0.40
N TYR A 345 -8.70 -4.64 1.33
CA TYR A 345 -8.71 -3.28 1.87
C TYR A 345 -8.30 -2.25 0.81
N GLU A 346 -8.88 -1.07 0.91
CA GLU A 346 -8.48 0.13 0.17
C GLU A 346 -7.47 0.96 0.99
N PRO A 347 -6.64 1.80 0.36
CA PRO A 347 -5.66 2.64 1.06
C PRO A 347 -6.26 3.60 2.10
N THR A 348 -7.56 3.86 2.01
CA THR A 348 -8.33 4.69 2.94
C THR A 348 -8.76 3.95 4.20
N ASP A 349 -8.68 2.63 4.22
CA ASP A 349 -9.16 1.81 5.33
C ASP A 349 -8.20 1.88 6.52
N GLU A 350 -8.73 1.89 7.74
CA GLU A 350 -7.93 1.97 8.97
C GLU A 350 -6.91 0.83 9.09
N ARG A 351 -7.27 -0.35 8.59
CA ARG A 351 -6.46 -1.59 8.63
C ARG A 351 -5.53 -1.75 7.42
N TRP A 352 -5.50 -0.81 6.48
CA TRP A 352 -4.65 -0.89 5.29
C TRP A 352 -3.17 -1.16 5.62
N GLY A 353 -2.65 -0.53 6.67
CA GLY A 353 -1.25 -0.72 7.07
C GLY A 353 -0.91 -2.16 7.47
N GLU A 354 -1.85 -2.90 8.06
CA GLU A 354 -1.68 -4.33 8.35
C GLU A 354 -1.86 -5.18 7.08
N ALA A 355 -2.83 -4.83 6.24
CA ALA A 355 -3.04 -5.49 4.96
C ALA A 355 -1.80 -5.44 4.04
N GLU A 356 -1.04 -4.34 4.07
CA GLU A 356 0.25 -4.25 3.34
C GLU A 356 1.31 -5.20 3.92
N VAL A 357 1.41 -5.29 5.24
CA VAL A 357 2.37 -6.18 5.92
C VAL A 357 2.03 -7.64 5.65
N PHE A 358 0.74 -8.00 5.67
CA PHE A 358 0.21 -9.30 5.30
C PHE A 358 0.72 -9.74 3.93
N VAL A 359 0.52 -8.90 2.90
CA VAL A 359 0.88 -9.26 1.52
C VAL A 359 2.39 -9.46 1.39
N ARG A 360 3.17 -8.58 2.02
CA ARG A 360 4.64 -8.71 2.07
C ARG A 360 5.08 -10.00 2.75
N PHE A 361 4.44 -10.39 3.84
CA PHE A 361 4.73 -11.63 4.54
C PHE A 361 4.51 -12.85 3.64
N VAL A 362 3.36 -12.91 2.93
CA VAL A 362 3.07 -14.01 1.99
C VAL A 362 4.11 -14.11 0.88
N GLN A 363 4.44 -12.96 0.27
CA GLN A 363 5.45 -12.91 -0.79
C GLN A 363 6.82 -13.38 -0.28
N HIS A 364 7.18 -13.00 0.96
CA HIS A 364 8.44 -13.41 1.55
C HIS A 364 8.47 -14.91 1.90
N ALA A 365 7.40 -15.45 2.48
CA ALA A 365 7.27 -16.87 2.78
C ALA A 365 7.47 -17.74 1.52
N ARG A 366 6.98 -17.27 0.37
CA ARG A 366 7.22 -17.90 -0.94
C ARG A 366 8.69 -17.93 -1.34
N LEU A 367 9.40 -16.82 -1.17
CA LEU A 367 10.83 -16.74 -1.48
C LEU A 367 11.65 -17.66 -0.58
N ARG A 368 11.35 -17.69 0.72
CA ARG A 368 11.99 -18.57 1.71
C ARG A 368 11.79 -20.06 1.45
N ALA A 369 10.62 -20.46 0.94
CA ALA A 369 10.38 -21.86 0.63
C ALA A 369 11.18 -22.36 -0.59
N ARG A 370 11.62 -21.44 -1.47
CA ARG A 370 12.39 -21.75 -2.70
C ARG A 370 13.90 -21.73 -2.50
N GLY A 371 14.38 -21.01 -1.49
CA GLY A 371 15.75 -21.14 -0.96
C GLY A 371 15.89 -22.35 -0.06
#